data_AF-A0A0L0MHX4-F1
#
_entry.id   AF-A0A0L0MHX4-F1
#
_cell.length_a   1.000
_cell.length_b   1.000
_cell.length_c   1.000
_cell.angle_alpha   90.00
_cell.angle_beta   90.00
_cell.angle_gamma   90.00
#
_symmetry.space_group_name_H-M   'P 1'
#
loop_
_entity.id
_entity.type
_entity.pdbx_description
1 polymer ?
#
loop_
_entity_poly.entity_id
_entity_poly.type
_entity_poly.pdbx_seq_one_letter_code
_entity_poly.pdbx_strand_id
1 'polypeptide(L)'
;MSQEPKVVRPLPKAVAVVKWKHFFDREIGGAAQPREHQIAALIRAGATEDALKRFWLETKHLTWPASWGVSPWETASSIGFALETEAMNSANVSAFGRECVAMFRRSLAAKDVEPRNVSATMDDRYADAIIGNRPDRFDGLEIQGVREIMDPSNPGAGCCEVDNDSPEFFSVYVHHRTGGVACVGDHGSHDLASAYANALSETHGWPIHDYVAQAESAASRPAPARLRM
;
A
#
# COMPACT_ATOMS: atom_id res chain seq x y z
N MET A 1 -21.72 -15.21 18.36
CA MET A 1 -22.01 -13.80 18.65
C MET A 1 -22.10 -13.07 17.33
N SER A 2 -23.31 -12.85 16.83
CA SER A 2 -23.52 -12.15 15.55
C SER A 2 -23.16 -10.69 15.74
N GLN A 3 -22.07 -10.23 15.13
CA GLN A 3 -21.81 -8.80 15.00
C GLN A 3 -22.92 -8.22 14.13
N GLU A 4 -23.69 -7.27 14.68
CA GLU A 4 -24.60 -6.47 13.86
C GLU A 4 -23.81 -5.82 12.72
N PRO A 5 -24.32 -5.84 11.48
CA PRO A 5 -23.65 -5.20 10.37
C PRO A 5 -23.52 -3.71 10.68
N LYS A 6 -22.28 -3.24 10.79
CA LYS A 6 -21.94 -1.84 11.04
C LYS A 6 -22.55 -1.00 9.91
N VAL A 7 -23.71 -0.40 10.15
CA VAL A 7 -24.46 0.37 9.16
C VAL A 7 -23.60 1.58 8.74
N VAL A 8 -22.99 1.49 7.56
CA VAL A 8 -22.21 2.58 6.98
C VAL A 8 -23.20 3.62 6.47
N ARG A 9 -23.15 4.83 7.02
CA ARG A 9 -24.00 5.94 6.59
C ARG A 9 -23.39 6.59 5.34
N PRO A 10 -24.20 6.93 4.33
CA PRO A 10 -23.76 7.69 3.17
C PRO A 10 -23.10 9.02 3.58
N LEU A 11 -22.03 9.40 2.88
CA LEU A 11 -21.34 10.66 3.14
C LEU A 11 -22.02 11.83 2.40
N PRO A 12 -21.97 13.05 2.95
CA PRO A 12 -22.30 14.26 2.20
C PRO A 12 -21.42 14.38 0.94
N LYS A 13 -21.99 14.86 -0.17
CA LYS A 13 -21.31 14.96 -1.47
C LYS A 13 -19.92 15.60 -1.39
N ALA A 14 -19.80 16.73 -0.71
CA ALA A 14 -18.53 17.46 -0.59
C ALA A 14 -17.44 16.62 0.11
N VAL A 15 -17.84 15.84 1.12
CA VAL A 15 -16.92 14.96 1.86
C VAL A 15 -16.53 13.75 1.02
N ALA A 16 -17.48 13.13 0.33
CA ALA A 16 -17.24 11.98 -0.54
C ALA A 16 -16.28 12.32 -1.69
N VAL A 17 -16.45 13.49 -2.31
CA VAL A 17 -15.59 13.99 -3.39
C VAL A 17 -14.13 14.13 -2.93
N VAL A 18 -13.90 14.70 -1.74
CA VAL A 18 -12.53 14.88 -1.23
C VAL A 18 -11.92 13.55 -0.84
N LYS A 19 -12.68 12.71 -0.12
CA LYS A 19 -12.20 11.42 0.40
C LYS A 19 -11.83 10.46 -0.74
N TRP A 20 -12.69 10.33 -1.73
CA TRP A 20 -12.56 9.34 -2.79
C TRP A 20 -12.01 9.92 -4.10
N LYS A 21 -11.39 11.11 -4.05
CA LYS A 21 -10.84 11.81 -5.23
C LYS A 21 -9.91 10.94 -6.08
N HIS A 22 -9.18 10.03 -5.46
CA HIS A 22 -8.20 9.15 -6.10
C HIS A 22 -8.83 7.98 -6.89
N PHE A 23 -10.13 7.73 -6.75
CA PHE A 23 -10.87 6.76 -7.56
C PHE A 23 -11.65 7.41 -8.71
N PHE A 24 -11.45 8.71 -8.96
CA PHE A 24 -12.10 9.42 -10.05
C PHE A 24 -11.64 8.85 -11.39
N ASP A 25 -12.56 8.67 -12.33
CA ASP A 25 -12.23 8.15 -13.67
C ASP A 25 -11.07 8.95 -14.27
N ARG A 26 -11.06 10.29 -14.16
CA ARG A 26 -9.98 11.14 -14.65
C ARG A 26 -8.59 10.84 -14.03
N GLU A 27 -8.54 10.39 -12.78
CA GLU A 27 -7.29 10.08 -12.06
C GLU A 27 -6.83 8.64 -12.36
N ILE A 28 -7.76 7.75 -12.75
CA ILE A 28 -7.48 6.35 -13.13
C ILE A 28 -7.40 6.14 -14.66
N GLY A 29 -7.36 7.22 -15.46
CA GLY A 29 -7.10 7.16 -16.91
C GLY A 29 -8.28 7.52 -17.83
N GLY A 30 -9.47 7.75 -17.28
CA GLY A 30 -10.67 8.24 -17.98
C GLY A 30 -11.54 7.15 -18.59
N ALA A 31 -12.80 7.48 -18.90
CA ALA A 31 -13.79 6.55 -19.46
C ALA A 31 -13.43 6.00 -20.86
N ALA A 32 -12.47 6.62 -21.55
CA ALA A 32 -12.04 6.22 -22.89
C ALA A 32 -11.00 5.07 -22.90
N GLN A 33 -10.42 4.73 -21.75
CA GLN A 33 -9.43 3.66 -21.66
C GLN A 33 -10.09 2.28 -21.61
N PRO A 34 -9.43 1.22 -22.10
CA PRO A 34 -9.89 -0.14 -21.90
C PRO A 34 -10.07 -0.45 -20.41
N ARG A 35 -11.08 -1.24 -20.08
CA ARG A 35 -11.45 -1.52 -18.68
C ARG A 35 -10.32 -2.11 -17.85
N GLU A 36 -9.50 -2.96 -18.45
CA GLU A 36 -8.31 -3.53 -17.81
C GLU A 36 -7.34 -2.46 -17.33
N HIS A 37 -7.17 -1.38 -18.11
CA HIS A 37 -6.31 -0.26 -17.75
C HIS A 37 -6.90 0.55 -16.60
N GLN A 38 -8.22 0.73 -16.58
CA GLN A 38 -8.93 1.41 -15.48
C GLN A 38 -8.84 0.59 -14.18
N ILE A 39 -8.99 -0.73 -14.25
CA ILE A 39 -8.84 -1.64 -13.11
C ILE A 39 -7.40 -1.61 -12.58
N ALA A 40 -6.41 -1.69 -13.46
CA ALA A 40 -5.01 -1.58 -13.06
C ALA A 40 -4.70 -0.22 -12.40
N ALA A 41 -5.28 0.86 -12.93
CA ALA A 41 -5.14 2.20 -12.36
C ALA A 41 -5.84 2.35 -11.01
N LEU A 42 -7.02 1.75 -10.80
CA LEU A 42 -7.67 1.67 -9.48
C LEU A 42 -6.78 0.98 -8.46
N ILE A 43 -6.17 -0.14 -8.84
CA ILE A 43 -5.26 -0.89 -7.98
C ILE A 43 -4.00 -0.05 -7.66
N ARG A 44 -3.45 0.69 -8.63
CA ARG A 44 -2.35 1.64 -8.39
C ARG A 44 -2.77 2.79 -7.46
N ALA A 45 -4.01 3.24 -7.54
CA ALA A 45 -4.59 4.23 -6.64
C ALA A 45 -4.92 3.68 -5.23
N GLY A 46 -4.55 2.43 -4.92
CA GLY A 46 -4.74 1.82 -3.61
C GLY A 46 -6.10 1.15 -3.40
N ALA A 47 -6.84 0.84 -4.47
CA ALA A 47 -8.11 0.13 -4.35
C ALA A 47 -7.93 -1.29 -3.82
N THR A 48 -8.66 -1.61 -2.75
CA THR A 48 -8.86 -2.96 -2.21
C THR A 48 -10.34 -3.33 -2.27
N GLU A 49 -10.69 -4.61 -2.13
CA GLU A 49 -12.11 -5.01 -2.07
C GLU A 49 -12.86 -4.27 -0.96
N ASP A 50 -12.27 -4.14 0.22
CA ASP A 50 -12.89 -3.46 1.35
C ASP A 50 -13.01 -1.94 1.11
N ALA A 51 -12.01 -1.33 0.47
CA ALA A 51 -12.09 0.06 0.08
C ALA A 51 -13.19 0.30 -0.95
N LEU A 52 -13.37 -0.59 -1.93
CA LEU A 52 -14.41 -0.48 -2.95
C LEU A 52 -15.82 -0.77 -2.41
N LYS A 53 -15.97 -1.74 -1.50
CA LYS A 53 -17.23 -1.95 -0.75
C LYS A 53 -17.60 -0.71 0.06
N ARG A 54 -16.63 -0.14 0.78
CA ARG A 54 -16.85 1.07 1.59
C ARG A 54 -17.15 2.29 0.72
N PHE A 55 -16.42 2.46 -0.38
CA PHE A 55 -16.66 3.48 -1.38
C PHE A 55 -18.11 3.41 -1.88
N TRP A 56 -18.57 2.21 -2.27
CA TRP A 56 -19.95 1.99 -2.72
C TRP A 56 -20.98 2.37 -1.65
N LEU A 57 -20.82 1.89 -0.42
CA LEU A 57 -21.73 2.18 0.68
C LEU A 57 -21.81 3.68 1.03
N GLU A 58 -20.69 4.38 0.96
CA GLU A 58 -20.61 5.80 1.29
C GLU A 58 -21.12 6.71 0.17
N THR A 59 -21.18 6.21 -1.08
CA THR A 59 -21.56 6.99 -2.27
C THR A 59 -22.93 6.63 -2.85
N LYS A 60 -23.56 5.54 -2.37
CA LYS A 60 -24.86 4.90 -2.73
C LYS A 60 -26.04 5.78 -3.17
N HIS A 61 -26.00 7.10 -2.95
CA HIS A 61 -27.10 8.05 -3.24
C HIS A 61 -26.71 9.21 -4.15
N LEU A 62 -25.53 9.18 -4.75
CA LEU A 62 -25.02 10.27 -5.56
C LEU A 62 -25.34 10.06 -7.05
N THR A 63 -26.62 10.03 -7.42
CA THR A 63 -27.03 10.28 -8.80
C THR A 63 -26.78 11.76 -9.11
N TRP A 64 -25.75 12.08 -9.90
CA TRP A 64 -25.37 13.45 -10.16
C TRP A 64 -26.03 14.01 -11.44
N PRO A 65 -26.55 15.25 -11.43
CA PRO A 65 -27.24 15.83 -12.59
C PRO A 65 -26.40 15.98 -13.86
N ALA A 66 -25.07 15.89 -13.77
CA ALA A 66 -24.15 16.06 -14.90
C ALA A 66 -23.65 14.74 -15.50
N SER A 67 -24.10 13.61 -14.95
CA SER A 67 -23.62 12.29 -15.35
C SER A 67 -24.71 11.43 -15.96
N TRP A 68 -25.90 11.97 -16.27
CA TRP A 68 -26.97 11.23 -16.96
C TRP A 68 -27.38 9.91 -16.26
N GLY A 69 -27.23 9.84 -14.93
CA GLY A 69 -27.49 8.62 -14.16
C GLY A 69 -26.26 7.70 -14.00
N VAL A 70 -25.11 8.09 -14.54
CA VAL A 70 -23.83 7.41 -14.44
C VAL A 70 -23.01 7.97 -13.26
N SER A 71 -22.16 7.21 -12.60
CA SER A 71 -21.24 7.74 -11.59
C SER A 71 -19.93 8.13 -12.28
N PRO A 72 -19.23 9.25 -11.98
CA PRO A 72 -17.87 9.51 -12.52
C PRO A 72 -16.78 8.58 -11.94
N TRP A 73 -17.24 7.44 -11.40
CA TRP A 73 -16.56 6.38 -10.71
C TRP A 73 -17.14 5.04 -11.18
N GLU A 74 -17.52 4.92 -12.46
CA GLU A 74 -18.31 3.78 -12.97
C GLU A 74 -17.68 2.44 -12.59
N THR A 75 -16.38 2.33 -12.84
CA THR A 75 -15.62 1.09 -12.60
C THR A 75 -15.54 0.78 -11.10
N ALA A 76 -15.19 1.76 -10.26
CA ALA A 76 -15.14 1.59 -8.81
C ALA A 76 -16.52 1.27 -8.19
N SER A 77 -17.58 1.92 -8.69
CA SER A 77 -18.96 1.73 -8.22
C SER A 77 -19.49 0.35 -8.61
N SER A 78 -19.22 -0.08 -9.84
CA SER A 78 -19.65 -1.38 -10.36
C SER A 78 -19.00 -2.54 -9.61
N ILE A 79 -17.70 -2.43 -9.32
CA ILE A 79 -16.97 -3.42 -8.52
C ILE A 79 -17.48 -3.41 -7.07
N GLY A 80 -17.61 -2.23 -6.46
CA GLY A 80 -18.10 -2.12 -5.07
C GLY A 80 -19.51 -2.65 -4.87
N PHE A 81 -20.44 -2.36 -5.80
CA PHE A 81 -21.80 -2.90 -5.78
C PHE A 81 -21.83 -4.43 -5.92
N ALA A 82 -21.06 -4.96 -6.88
CA ALA A 82 -20.98 -6.40 -7.09
C ALA A 82 -20.43 -7.12 -5.85
N LEU A 83 -19.40 -6.56 -5.21
CA LEU A 83 -18.84 -7.07 -3.96
C LEU A 83 -19.81 -7.01 -2.77
N GLU A 84 -20.60 -5.95 -2.63
CA GLU A 84 -21.67 -5.87 -1.61
C GLU A 84 -22.72 -6.96 -1.87
N THR A 85 -23.15 -7.12 -3.12
CA THR A 85 -24.19 -8.05 -3.53
C THR A 85 -23.75 -9.52 -3.37
N GLU A 86 -22.49 -9.83 -3.69
CA GLU A 86 -21.85 -11.12 -3.38
C GLU A 86 -21.88 -11.41 -1.88
N ALA A 87 -21.49 -10.45 -1.05
CA ALA A 87 -21.48 -10.62 0.42
C ALA A 87 -22.88 -10.83 1.02
N MET A 88 -23.93 -10.34 0.35
CA MET A 88 -25.33 -10.54 0.75
C MET A 88 -25.94 -11.84 0.21
N ASN A 89 -25.17 -12.70 -0.47
CA ASN A 89 -25.66 -13.91 -1.16
C ASN A 89 -26.86 -13.63 -2.08
N SER A 90 -26.92 -12.43 -2.67
CA SER A 90 -28.03 -12.04 -3.52
C SER A 90 -27.78 -12.50 -4.96
N ALA A 91 -28.77 -13.16 -5.56
CA ALA A 91 -28.72 -13.62 -6.95
C ALA A 91 -28.71 -12.48 -7.99
N ASN A 92 -28.75 -11.21 -7.56
CA ASN A 92 -28.95 -10.05 -8.41
C ASN A 92 -27.66 -9.36 -8.88
N VAL A 93 -26.48 -9.98 -8.70
CA VAL A 93 -25.25 -9.43 -9.28
C VAL A 93 -25.39 -9.43 -10.81
N SER A 94 -25.17 -8.30 -11.47
CA SER A 94 -25.16 -8.26 -12.93
C SER A 94 -23.98 -9.06 -13.49
N ALA A 95 -24.12 -9.64 -14.69
CA ALA A 95 -23.00 -10.32 -15.37
C ALA A 95 -21.78 -9.40 -15.52
N PHE A 96 -22.04 -8.13 -15.81
CA PHE A 96 -21.05 -7.06 -15.87
C PHE A 96 -20.30 -6.85 -14.55
N GLY A 97 -21.01 -6.79 -13.42
CA GLY A 97 -20.39 -6.62 -12.11
C GLY A 97 -19.47 -7.79 -11.75
N ARG A 98 -19.92 -9.03 -12.01
CA ARG A 98 -19.09 -10.23 -11.82
C ARG A 98 -17.81 -10.21 -12.65
N GLU A 99 -17.91 -9.81 -13.92
CA GLU A 99 -16.75 -9.70 -14.81
C GLU A 99 -15.74 -8.67 -14.28
N CYS A 100 -16.21 -7.50 -13.86
CA CYS A 100 -15.35 -6.47 -13.28
C CYS A 100 -14.66 -6.94 -12.00
N VAL A 101 -15.37 -7.62 -11.11
CA VAL A 101 -14.81 -8.22 -9.89
C VAL A 101 -13.77 -9.29 -10.23
N ALA A 102 -14.05 -10.16 -11.19
CA ALA A 102 -13.10 -11.20 -11.62
C ALA A 102 -11.83 -10.62 -12.25
N MET A 103 -11.94 -9.56 -13.06
CA MET A 103 -10.78 -8.83 -13.57
C MET A 103 -10.00 -8.15 -12.44
N PHE A 104 -10.68 -7.48 -11.52
CA PHE A 104 -10.06 -6.82 -10.37
C PHE A 104 -9.29 -7.81 -9.48
N ARG A 105 -9.89 -8.94 -9.12
CA ARG A 105 -9.25 -10.01 -8.34
C ARG A 105 -8.04 -10.60 -9.07
N ARG A 106 -8.14 -10.83 -10.38
CA ARG A 106 -7.01 -11.32 -11.20
C ARG A 106 -5.86 -10.31 -11.24
N SER A 107 -6.17 -9.03 -11.43
CA SER A 107 -5.15 -7.97 -11.47
C SER A 107 -4.52 -7.71 -10.10
N LEU A 108 -5.27 -7.85 -9.00
CA LEU A 108 -4.72 -7.82 -7.65
C LEU A 108 -3.75 -8.99 -7.44
N ALA A 109 -4.20 -10.21 -7.72
CA ALA A 109 -3.35 -11.40 -7.61
C ALA A 109 -2.10 -11.32 -8.49
N ALA A 110 -2.19 -10.73 -9.68
CA ALA A 110 -1.03 -10.51 -10.55
C ALA A 110 -0.08 -9.44 -10.00
N LYS A 111 -0.60 -8.36 -9.41
CA LYS A 111 0.23 -7.34 -8.74
C LYS A 111 1.02 -7.93 -7.58
N ASP A 112 0.43 -8.87 -6.86
CA ASP A 112 1.07 -9.53 -5.71
C ASP A 112 2.09 -10.60 -6.13
N VAL A 113 2.20 -10.91 -7.43
CA VAL A 113 3.09 -11.96 -7.99
C VAL A 113 4.20 -11.39 -8.89
N GLU A 114 4.07 -10.16 -9.38
CA GLU A 114 5.16 -9.50 -10.11
C GLU A 114 6.30 -9.20 -9.12
N PRO A 115 7.50 -9.80 -9.29
CA PRO A 115 8.64 -9.49 -8.45
C PRO A 115 8.90 -8.00 -8.54
N ARG A 116 9.09 -7.36 -7.38
CA ARG A 116 9.35 -5.92 -7.35
C ARG A 116 10.57 -5.64 -8.21
N ASN A 117 10.46 -4.69 -9.14
CA ASN A 117 11.60 -4.29 -9.97
C ASN A 117 12.55 -3.45 -9.12
N VAL A 118 13.33 -4.13 -8.28
CA VAL A 118 14.33 -3.54 -7.41
C VAL A 118 15.49 -3.08 -8.28
N SER A 119 15.67 -1.76 -8.34
CA SER A 119 16.80 -1.14 -9.02
C SER A 119 17.48 -0.17 -8.07
N ALA A 120 18.77 0.08 -8.26
CA ALA A 120 19.55 0.98 -7.40
C ALA A 120 19.00 2.42 -7.32
N THR A 121 18.14 2.81 -8.25
CA THR A 121 17.49 4.13 -8.32
C THR A 121 16.06 4.16 -7.76
N MET A 122 15.54 3.04 -7.26
CA MET A 122 14.24 2.99 -6.59
C MET A 122 14.25 3.91 -5.35
N ASP A 123 13.19 4.72 -5.19
CA ASP A 123 13.08 5.71 -4.11
C ASP A 123 11.60 5.92 -3.75
N ASP A 124 10.95 4.84 -3.32
CA ASP A 124 9.54 4.87 -2.95
C ASP A 124 9.38 5.42 -1.52
N ARG A 125 8.49 6.41 -1.35
CA ARG A 125 8.32 7.14 -0.08
C ARG A 125 6.86 7.16 0.35
N TYR A 126 6.60 6.73 1.58
CA TYR A 126 5.25 6.49 2.12
C TYR A 126 4.97 7.19 3.45
N ALA A 127 5.86 8.06 3.93
CA ALA A 127 5.73 8.71 5.25
C ALA A 127 4.37 9.40 5.45
N ASP A 128 3.85 10.09 4.43
CA ASP A 128 2.55 10.77 4.52
C ASP A 128 1.39 9.81 4.82
N ALA A 129 1.42 8.60 4.25
CA ALA A 129 0.39 7.59 4.45
C ALA A 129 0.45 6.94 5.83
N ILE A 130 1.67 6.81 6.39
CA ILE A 130 1.93 6.07 7.62
C ILE A 130 1.94 6.98 8.85
N ILE A 131 2.69 8.07 8.78
CA ILE A 131 2.84 9.06 9.86
C ILE A 131 1.62 9.98 9.86
N GLY A 132 1.28 10.53 8.70
CA GLY A 132 0.18 11.48 8.52
C GLY A 132 0.21 12.60 9.56
N ASN A 133 -0.93 12.86 10.20
CA ASN A 133 -1.05 13.90 11.24
C ASN A 133 -0.79 13.41 12.67
N ARG A 134 -0.07 12.27 12.84
CA ARG A 134 0.16 11.64 14.14
C ARG A 134 1.64 11.32 14.43
N PRO A 135 2.57 12.29 14.26
CA PRO A 135 3.99 12.07 14.54
C PRO A 135 4.26 11.75 16.02
N ASP A 136 3.38 12.15 16.93
CA ASP A 136 3.47 11.88 18.38
C ASP A 136 3.54 10.39 18.72
N ARG A 137 3.12 9.50 17.82
CA ARG A 137 3.13 8.04 18.00
C ARG A 137 4.49 7.40 17.81
N PHE A 138 5.45 8.13 17.25
CA PHE A 138 6.75 7.63 16.87
C PHE A 138 7.86 8.35 17.64
N ASP A 139 9.00 7.69 17.74
CA ASP A 139 10.15 8.18 18.50
C ASP A 139 11.50 7.79 17.92
N GLY A 140 11.54 7.15 16.75
CA GLY A 140 12.77 6.69 16.13
C GLY A 140 12.57 6.31 14.67
N LEU A 141 13.69 6.22 13.96
CA LEU A 141 13.79 5.71 12.60
C LEU A 141 14.75 4.53 12.58
N GLU A 142 14.49 3.55 11.72
CA GLU A 142 15.40 2.43 11.46
C GLU A 142 15.69 2.32 9.97
N ILE A 143 16.94 2.03 9.62
CA ILE A 143 17.34 1.65 8.26
C ILE A 143 17.76 0.18 8.32
N GLN A 144 17.12 -0.64 7.50
CA GLN A 144 17.41 -2.07 7.38
C GLN A 144 17.63 -2.42 5.91
N GLY A 145 18.56 -3.34 5.66
CA GLY A 145 18.66 -4.10 4.43
C GLY A 145 17.58 -5.18 4.39
N VAL A 146 16.99 -5.39 3.22
CA VAL A 146 15.81 -6.23 3.05
C VAL A 146 15.95 -7.07 1.79
N ARG A 147 15.42 -8.30 1.84
CA ARG A 147 15.21 -9.17 0.68
C ARG A 147 13.77 -9.66 0.59
N GLU A 148 13.27 -9.90 -0.61
CA GLU A 148 11.98 -10.52 -0.84
C GLU A 148 12.11 -12.05 -0.82
N ILE A 149 11.38 -12.69 0.10
CA ILE A 149 11.19 -14.14 0.08
C ILE A 149 9.85 -14.42 -0.58
N MET A 150 9.90 -14.99 -1.77
CA MET A 150 8.71 -15.56 -2.40
C MET A 150 8.51 -16.99 -1.94
N ASP A 151 7.33 -17.30 -1.39
CA ASP A 151 6.90 -18.68 -1.19
C ASP A 151 6.48 -19.27 -2.54
N PRO A 152 7.18 -20.28 -3.09
CA PRO A 152 6.82 -20.87 -4.37
C PRO A 152 5.44 -21.54 -4.34
N SER A 153 4.96 -21.93 -3.16
CA SER A 153 3.64 -22.55 -2.96
C SER A 153 2.52 -21.54 -2.74
N ASN A 154 2.87 -20.29 -2.42
CA ASN A 154 1.94 -19.18 -2.32
C ASN A 154 2.58 -17.87 -2.82
N PRO A 155 2.70 -17.69 -4.14
CA PRO A 155 3.39 -16.54 -4.74
C PRO A 155 2.83 -15.17 -4.32
N GLY A 156 1.56 -15.11 -3.90
CA GLY A 156 0.94 -13.88 -3.39
C GLY A 156 1.18 -13.60 -1.90
N ALA A 157 1.98 -14.42 -1.22
CA ALA A 157 2.39 -14.22 0.17
C ALA A 157 3.89 -13.91 0.30
N GLY A 158 4.46 -13.25 -0.71
CA GLY A 158 5.81 -12.71 -0.63
C GLY A 158 5.99 -11.92 0.66
N CYS A 159 7.01 -12.26 1.44
CA CYS A 159 7.33 -11.55 2.68
C CYS A 159 8.72 -10.95 2.58
N CYS A 160 8.89 -9.77 3.19
CA CYS A 160 10.19 -9.14 3.29
C CYS A 160 10.89 -9.66 4.55
N GLU A 161 12.13 -10.12 4.39
CA GLU A 161 13.01 -10.48 5.49
C GLU A 161 14.13 -9.44 5.61
N VAL A 162 14.50 -9.10 6.85
CA VAL A 162 15.69 -8.27 7.11
C VAL A 162 16.95 -9.08 6.80
N ASP A 163 17.74 -8.57 5.86
CA ASP A 163 19.05 -9.10 5.48
C ASP A 163 20.01 -7.92 5.32
N ASN A 164 20.74 -7.60 6.40
CA ASN A 164 21.72 -6.50 6.41
C ASN A 164 23.07 -6.91 5.81
N ASP A 165 23.29 -8.20 5.56
CA ASP A 165 24.57 -8.71 5.04
C ASP A 165 24.57 -8.74 3.50
N SER A 166 23.44 -9.12 2.90
CA SER A 166 23.25 -9.18 1.45
C SER A 166 21.86 -8.67 1.04
N PRO A 167 21.54 -7.38 1.27
CA PRO A 167 20.24 -6.81 0.94
C PRO A 167 19.99 -6.80 -0.56
N GLU A 168 18.73 -7.03 -0.95
CA GLU A 168 18.25 -6.73 -2.31
C GLU A 168 17.89 -5.24 -2.43
N PHE A 169 17.31 -4.67 -1.38
CA PHE A 169 16.98 -3.24 -1.24
C PHE A 169 17.05 -2.79 0.22
N PHE A 170 16.74 -1.52 0.47
CA PHE A 170 16.83 -0.91 1.79
C PHE A 170 15.50 -0.27 2.18
N SER A 171 15.02 -0.55 3.38
CA SER A 171 13.77 0.02 3.88
C SER A 171 14.02 0.94 5.06
N VAL A 172 13.30 2.06 5.09
CA VAL A 172 13.26 2.97 6.24
C VAL A 172 11.98 2.72 7.00
N TYR A 173 12.09 2.54 8.31
CA TYR A 173 10.98 2.31 9.21
C TYR A 173 10.87 3.42 10.25
N VAL A 174 9.65 3.72 10.69
CA VAL A 174 9.41 4.47 11.92
C VAL A 174 9.17 3.51 13.08
N HIS A 175 9.77 3.80 14.23
CA HIS A 175 9.55 3.06 15.47
C HIS A 175 8.37 3.65 16.24
N HIS A 176 7.43 2.79 16.62
CA HIS A 176 6.31 3.18 17.45
C HIS A 176 6.74 3.28 18.92
N ARG A 177 6.30 4.33 19.62
CA ARG A 177 6.52 4.47 21.08
C ARG A 177 6.00 3.28 21.89
N THR A 178 5.00 2.58 21.36
CA THR A 178 4.39 1.39 21.98
C THR A 178 5.10 0.08 21.61
N GLY A 179 6.20 0.16 20.86
CA GLY A 179 6.89 -0.98 20.28
C GLY A 179 6.36 -1.34 18.89
N GLY A 180 7.24 -1.94 18.10
CA GLY A 180 7.00 -2.29 16.70
C GLY A 180 7.40 -1.18 15.73
N VAL A 181 7.42 -1.53 14.44
CA VAL A 181 7.88 -0.65 13.38
C VAL A 181 6.89 -0.62 12.22
N ALA A 182 6.89 0.45 11.43
CA ALA A 182 6.13 0.55 10.19
C ALA A 182 7.03 1.08 9.07
N CYS A 183 7.00 0.42 7.90
CA CYS A 183 7.78 0.86 6.74
C CYS A 183 7.25 2.19 6.20
N VAL A 184 8.13 3.16 6.00
CA VAL A 184 7.82 4.50 5.46
C VAL A 184 8.54 4.80 4.15
N GLY A 185 9.37 3.89 3.65
CA GLY A 185 9.99 4.00 2.34
C GLY A 185 10.87 2.80 2.02
N ASP A 186 10.98 2.50 0.73
CA ASP A 186 11.84 1.45 0.19
C ASP A 186 12.73 2.05 -0.91
N HIS A 187 14.02 1.74 -0.86
CA HIS A 187 15.04 2.39 -1.66
C HIS A 187 16.01 1.38 -2.24
N GLY A 188 16.49 1.67 -3.44
CA GLY A 188 17.43 0.81 -4.17
C GLY A 188 18.85 0.81 -3.64
N SER A 189 19.20 1.78 -2.78
CA SER A 189 20.54 1.91 -2.21
C SER A 189 20.49 2.45 -0.79
N HIS A 190 21.52 2.11 0.00
CA HIS A 190 21.69 2.59 1.37
C HIS A 190 21.82 4.12 1.43
N ASP A 191 22.46 4.74 0.43
CA ASP A 191 22.56 6.20 0.33
C ASP A 191 21.19 6.88 0.19
N LEU A 192 20.30 6.34 -0.64
CA LEU A 192 18.94 6.87 -0.81
C LEU A 192 18.12 6.70 0.47
N ALA A 193 18.19 5.52 1.10
CA ALA A 193 17.53 5.27 2.38
C ALA A 193 18.04 6.20 3.48
N SER A 194 19.35 6.40 3.56
CA SER A 194 20.01 7.31 4.51
C SER A 194 19.59 8.76 4.27
N ALA A 195 19.58 9.23 3.02
CA ALA A 195 19.14 10.57 2.69
C ALA A 195 17.67 10.81 3.09
N TYR A 196 16.81 9.82 2.87
CA TYR A 196 15.40 9.91 3.24
C TYR A 196 15.19 9.87 4.76
N ALA A 197 15.87 8.97 5.48
CA ALA A 197 15.83 8.89 6.94
C ALA A 197 16.34 10.20 7.58
N ASN A 198 17.41 10.80 7.05
CA ASN A 198 17.91 12.10 7.49
C ASN A 198 16.85 13.20 7.33
N ALA A 199 16.17 13.27 6.18
CA ALA A 199 15.10 14.26 5.98
C ALA A 199 13.94 14.10 6.99
N LEU A 200 13.55 12.87 7.31
CA LEU A 200 12.53 12.59 8.33
C LEU A 200 13.02 12.93 9.74
N SER A 201 14.28 12.62 10.05
CA SER A 201 14.92 12.94 11.33
C SER A 201 14.98 14.45 11.54
N GLU A 202 15.39 15.23 10.54
CA GLU A 202 15.41 16.70 10.59
C GLU A 202 14.02 17.28 10.82
N THR A 203 13.00 16.68 10.19
CA THR A 203 11.61 17.13 10.29
C THR A 203 11.01 16.87 11.68
N HIS A 204 11.34 15.73 12.30
CA HIS A 204 10.66 15.27 13.51
C HIS A 204 11.54 15.22 14.77
N GLY A 205 12.85 15.38 14.63
CA GLY A 205 13.83 15.26 15.72
C GLY A 205 14.04 13.83 16.22
N TRP A 206 13.70 12.81 15.41
CA TRP A 206 13.84 11.40 15.82
C TRP A 206 15.27 10.88 15.57
N PRO A 207 15.82 10.07 16.48
CA PRO A 207 17.09 9.37 16.24
C PRO A 207 16.97 8.38 15.08
N ILE A 208 18.08 8.15 14.40
CA ILE A 208 18.21 7.15 13.32
C ILE A 208 19.04 5.98 13.85
N HIS A 209 18.51 4.78 13.70
CA HIS A 209 19.20 3.52 13.95
C HIS A 209 19.52 2.85 12.61
N ASP A 210 20.75 3.04 12.13
CA ASP A 210 21.23 2.43 10.89
C ASP A 210 21.87 1.07 11.17
N TYR A 211 21.17 -0.01 10.84
CA TYR A 211 21.62 -1.38 11.09
C TYR A 211 22.46 -1.95 9.94
N VAL A 212 22.42 -1.32 8.77
CA VAL A 212 23.24 -1.70 7.61
C VAL A 212 24.68 -1.26 7.84
N ALA A 213 24.89 0.00 8.20
CA ALA A 213 26.24 0.52 8.49
C ALA A 213 26.91 -0.22 9.66
N GLN A 214 26.11 -0.70 10.63
CA GLN A 214 26.59 -1.52 11.73
C GLN A 214 27.07 -2.90 11.27
N ALA A 215 26.34 -3.54 10.34
CA ALA A 215 26.73 -4.83 9.76
C ALA A 215 28.02 -4.73 8.95
N GLU A 216 28.15 -3.70 8.09
CA GLU A 216 29.37 -3.45 7.30
C GLU A 216 30.60 -3.21 8.19
N SER A 217 30.42 -2.45 9.28
CA SER A 217 31.47 -2.18 10.27
C SER A 217 31.88 -3.43 11.05
N ALA A 218 30.93 -4.34 11.32
CA ALA A 218 31.21 -5.61 11.98
C ALA A 218 31.96 -6.58 11.07
N ALA A 219 31.59 -6.65 9.78
CA ALA A 219 32.27 -7.47 8.77
C ALA A 219 33.71 -7.01 8.49
N SER A 220 33.98 -5.71 8.64
CA SER A 220 35.30 -5.11 8.40
C SER A 220 36.28 -5.23 9.58
N ARG A 221 35.86 -5.77 10.74
CA ARG A 221 36.76 -5.97 11.89
C ARG A 221 37.69 -7.17 11.66
N PRO A 222 39.03 -6.99 11.70
CA PRO A 222 39.95 -8.10 11.63
C PRO A 222 39.77 -9.02 12.85
N ALA A 223 39.79 -10.34 12.61
CA ALA A 223 39.69 -11.34 13.68
C ALA A 223 40.77 -11.08 14.76
N PRO A 224 40.44 -11.17 16.06
CA PRO A 224 41.43 -10.97 17.10
C PRO A 224 42.59 -11.94 16.92
N ALA A 225 43.80 -11.41 16.91
CA ALA A 225 45.02 -12.20 16.77
C ALA A 225 44.98 -13.31 17.82
N ARG A 226 44.88 -14.57 17.37
CA ARG A 226 45.01 -15.72 18.26
C ARG A 226 46.38 -15.65 18.91
N LEU A 227 46.43 -15.33 20.21
CA LEU A 227 47.63 -15.54 21.01
C LEU A 227 48.00 -17.02 20.88
N ARG A 228 49.11 -17.29 20.21
CA ARG A 228 49.76 -18.60 20.28
C ARG A 228 50.32 -18.73 21.70
N MET A 229 49.69 -19.59 22.52
CA MET A 229 50.35 -20.21 23.67
C MET A 229 51.19 -21.38 23.19
#